data_AF-A0A0J0XLL0-F1
#
_entry.id   AF-A0A0J0XLL0-F1
#
_cell.length_a   1.000
_cell.length_b   1.000
_cell.length_c   1.000
_cell.angle_alpha   90.00
_cell.angle_beta   90.00
_cell.angle_gamma   90.00
#
_symmetry.space_group_name_H-M   'P 1'
#
loop_
_entity.id
_entity.type
_entity.pdbx_description
1 polymer ?
#
loop_
_entity_poly.entity_id
_entity_poly.type
_entity_poly.pdbx_seq_one_letter_code
_entity_poly.pdbx_strand_id
1 'polypeptide(L)'
;MIRSRLASARPTRRSLTTATPCHSTPSHSRSFSVRLFPPGPPADPRGGRRASTSAANTDWLTWLKRATPIDSPPTRKALIFAGLGSYPHTPQSPTTASLAVWEKASEALLSPDATMGYFPDNMDEFGGLLQGGGGYGIRGWLRGWVEGRNLDELMARADVTASFILTSTIAILASEQERTGSPSLLPEGTQFLAGHGFIGTLTALVAAGRMDLQDGVRLARLYASLPPAPPGTGGSSSRFVTTALSARSYHSLSSPSMFVPFDDPLAETPDEPERRRRAMQLILDEVHGLQHEWEYEGNRDWAEASIINSSKVLMVTGTYMAVEQLIDRLQAMTIANPVMDVKLPCPFHTKLMSHAVPKFAEVLNRAYFSPAKEGGPIILDPITTRPLCGPPGAALLAQLTQQLRWHKTLTRLHSQPSPPIDQYLTVGRGAKGLGIMLRGELKKRPEGAPPVTVDAFGYKDAPHDPLHYRSRPTRPVIHAHM
;
A
#
# COMPACT_ATOMS: atom_id res chain seq x y z
N MET A 1 -66.25 13.11 -16.77
CA MET A 1 -66.57 13.44 -15.37
C MET A 1 -65.39 12.98 -14.53
N ILE A 2 -64.61 13.75 -13.77
CA ILE A 2 -64.54 15.17 -13.39
C ILE A 2 -63.04 15.52 -13.36
N ARG A 3 -62.71 16.74 -13.83
CA ARG A 3 -61.39 17.38 -13.77
C ARG A 3 -61.29 18.28 -12.53
N SER A 4 -60.10 18.43 -11.93
CA SER A 4 -59.64 19.67 -11.28
C SER A 4 -58.10 19.70 -11.26
N ARG A 5 -57.45 20.54 -12.08
CA ARG A 5 -56.96 21.92 -11.80
C ARG A 5 -55.91 21.96 -10.68
N LEU A 6 -54.63 22.13 -11.03
CA LEU A 6 -53.86 23.39 -11.16
C LEU A 6 -53.41 23.97 -9.81
N ALA A 7 -52.09 23.96 -9.54
CA ALA A 7 -51.35 25.12 -9.01
C ALA A 7 -49.83 24.85 -9.05
N SER A 8 -49.13 25.62 -9.90
CA SER A 8 -47.68 25.76 -9.91
C SER A 8 -47.24 26.81 -8.87
N ALA A 9 -46.14 26.59 -8.17
CA ALA A 9 -45.41 27.67 -7.51
C ALA A 9 -43.90 27.41 -7.55
N ARG A 10 -43.19 28.26 -8.30
CA ARG A 10 -41.74 28.47 -8.23
C ARG A 10 -41.42 29.38 -7.03
N PRO A 11 -40.18 29.34 -6.54
CA PRO A 11 -39.48 30.56 -6.14
C PRO A 11 -38.14 30.68 -6.90
N THR A 12 -38.03 31.61 -7.85
CA THR A 12 -37.37 32.93 -7.71
C THR A 12 -35.90 32.88 -7.25
N ARG A 13 -35.02 32.94 -8.26
CA ARG A 13 -33.68 33.55 -8.23
C ARG A 13 -33.70 34.89 -7.49
N ARG A 14 -32.71 35.11 -6.61
CA ARG A 14 -32.17 36.44 -6.30
C ARG A 14 -30.66 36.42 -6.53
N SER A 15 -30.21 37.36 -7.35
CA SER A 15 -28.81 37.64 -7.63
C SER A 15 -28.35 38.88 -6.86
N LEU A 16 -27.05 38.89 -6.54
CA LEU A 16 -26.10 40.01 -6.56
C LEU A 16 -26.36 41.24 -5.68
N THR A 17 -25.38 41.49 -4.81
CA THR A 17 -24.72 42.77 -4.43
C THR A 17 -23.90 42.44 -3.16
N THR A 18 -22.66 42.84 -2.89
CA THR A 18 -21.73 43.82 -3.46
C THR A 18 -20.39 43.58 -2.74
N ALA A 19 -19.29 43.68 -3.47
CA ALA A 19 -17.95 43.71 -2.91
C ALA A 19 -17.66 45.07 -2.25
N THR A 20 -16.92 45.07 -1.14
CA THR A 20 -16.10 46.23 -0.73
C THR A 20 -14.83 45.71 -0.01
N PRO A 21 -13.64 46.25 -0.34
CA PRO A 21 -12.36 45.76 0.16
C PRO A 21 -11.90 46.54 1.40
N CYS A 22 -11.34 45.85 2.39
CA CYS A 22 -10.57 46.50 3.46
C CYS A 22 -9.08 46.37 3.17
N HIS A 23 -8.51 47.44 2.60
CA HIS A 23 -7.10 47.74 2.70
C HIS A 23 -6.82 48.31 4.10
N SER A 24 -5.85 47.74 4.83
CA SER A 24 -5.09 48.50 5.83
C SER A 24 -3.62 48.08 5.76
N THR A 25 -2.79 49.10 5.55
CA THR A 25 -1.33 49.10 5.46
C THR A 25 -0.67 48.96 6.84
N PRO A 26 0.61 48.56 6.90
CA PRO A 26 1.31 48.24 8.14
C PRO A 26 1.95 49.48 8.79
N SER A 27 1.85 49.61 10.11
CA SER A 27 2.62 50.58 10.90
C SER A 27 3.92 49.95 11.41
N HIS A 28 5.05 50.45 10.89
CA HIS A 28 6.38 50.25 11.45
C HIS A 28 6.56 51.08 12.74
N SER A 29 7.09 50.46 13.80
CA SER A 29 7.90 51.17 14.79
C SER A 29 9.09 50.32 15.22
N ARG A 30 10.27 50.64 14.67
CA ARG A 30 11.58 50.20 15.16
C ARG A 30 12.04 51.21 16.21
N SER A 31 12.47 50.76 17.39
CA SER A 31 13.36 51.54 18.25
C SER A 31 14.77 50.97 18.14
N PHE A 32 15.70 51.83 17.74
CA PHE A 32 17.14 51.62 17.82
C PHE A 32 17.65 52.34 19.06
N SER A 33 18.58 51.73 19.79
CA SER A 33 19.48 52.47 20.65
C SER A 33 20.90 51.92 20.46
N VAL A 34 21.79 52.81 20.03
CA VAL A 34 23.20 52.58 19.70
C VAL A 34 24.05 53.38 20.69
N ARG A 35 25.08 52.76 21.26
CA ARG A 35 26.35 53.40 21.66
C ARG A 35 27.46 52.37 21.34
N LEU A 36 28.30 52.54 20.32
CA LEU A 36 29.47 53.44 20.14
C LEU A 36 30.67 53.14 21.08
N PHE A 37 31.41 52.07 20.73
CA PHE A 37 32.88 51.87 20.66
C PHE A 37 33.88 52.13 21.86
N PRO A 38 35.09 51.50 21.85
CA PRO A 38 36.01 51.14 22.96
C PRO A 38 37.24 52.13 23.01
N PRO A 39 38.48 51.91 23.58
CA PRO A 39 39.21 50.70 24.03
C PRO A 39 40.11 50.84 25.30
N GLY A 40 40.88 49.78 25.66
CA GLY A 40 42.25 49.93 26.20
C GLY A 40 42.69 48.96 27.34
N PRO A 41 43.99 48.56 27.41
CA PRO A 41 44.45 47.27 27.98
C PRO A 41 45.32 47.43 29.28
N PRO A 42 46.19 46.48 29.68
CA PRO A 42 46.03 45.59 30.85
C PRO A 42 46.98 45.90 32.03
N ALA A 43 46.84 45.18 33.16
CA ALA A 43 47.92 45.06 34.15
C ALA A 43 47.92 43.68 34.83
N ASP A 44 49.01 42.94 34.65
CA ASP A 44 49.55 41.88 35.53
C ASP A 44 50.79 42.48 36.20
N PRO A 45 51.05 42.31 37.51
CA PRO A 45 51.96 41.23 37.91
C PRO A 45 51.78 40.70 39.37
N ARG A 46 51.89 39.38 39.52
CA ARG A 46 52.33 38.62 40.74
C ARG A 46 51.28 38.30 41.81
N GLY A 47 50.85 37.04 41.81
CA GLY A 47 50.26 36.31 42.94
C GLY A 47 50.34 34.82 42.69
N GLY A 48 51.45 34.19 43.10
CA GLY A 48 51.91 32.92 42.57
C GLY A 48 51.08 31.67 42.89
N ARG A 49 51.26 30.64 42.06
CA ARG A 49 51.35 29.24 42.50
C ARG A 49 52.15 28.43 41.49
N ARG A 50 53.03 27.60 42.05
CA ARG A 50 54.11 26.86 41.42
C ARG A 50 53.62 25.86 40.38
N ALA A 51 54.45 25.70 39.36
CA ALA A 51 54.42 24.63 38.39
C ALA A 51 54.45 23.24 39.04
N SER A 52 53.61 22.34 38.54
CA SER A 52 53.83 20.90 38.57
C SER A 52 53.92 20.45 37.12
N THR A 53 55.13 20.08 36.69
CA THR A 53 55.40 19.48 35.41
C THR A 53 55.11 17.98 35.50
N SER A 54 53.96 17.53 35.00
CA SER A 54 53.84 16.17 34.48
C SER A 54 53.51 16.26 33.00
N ALA A 55 54.58 16.27 32.20
CA ALA A 55 54.53 15.93 30.80
C ALA A 55 54.07 14.47 30.67
N ALA A 56 52.79 14.28 30.35
CA ALA A 56 52.26 12.99 29.96
C ALA A 56 51.18 13.21 28.89
N ASN A 57 51.57 12.96 27.64
CA ASN A 57 50.74 12.56 26.51
C ASN A 57 49.49 13.39 26.20
N THR A 58 49.70 14.51 25.52
CA THR A 58 48.71 15.01 24.53
C THR A 58 48.96 14.33 23.19
N ASP A 59 48.64 13.03 23.13
CA ASP A 59 48.52 12.33 21.85
C ASP A 59 47.18 12.72 21.21
N TRP A 60 47.20 13.86 20.51
CA TRP A 60 46.06 14.40 19.77
C TRP A 60 45.58 13.43 18.66
N LEU A 61 46.44 12.50 18.22
CA LEU A 61 46.09 11.41 17.32
C LEU A 61 45.26 10.32 18.01
N THR A 62 45.43 10.05 19.31
CA THR A 62 44.48 9.21 20.06
C THR A 62 43.17 9.94 20.35
N TRP A 63 43.16 11.26 20.47
CA TRP A 63 41.92 12.04 20.55
C TRP A 63 41.15 12.02 19.23
N LEU A 64 41.82 12.14 18.07
CA LEU A 64 41.22 11.96 16.74
C LEU A 64 40.78 10.52 16.45
N LYS A 65 41.44 9.52 17.04
CA LYS A 65 41.01 8.10 16.97
C LYS A 65 39.91 7.76 18.00
N ARG A 66 39.73 8.58 19.04
CA ARG A 66 38.64 8.51 20.04
C ARG A 66 37.46 9.41 19.72
N ALA A 67 37.60 10.31 18.75
CA ALA A 67 36.45 10.84 18.05
C ALA A 67 35.74 9.61 17.48
N THR A 68 34.63 9.23 18.10
CA THR A 68 33.66 8.32 17.53
C THR A 68 33.57 8.63 16.05
N PRO A 69 33.57 7.63 15.15
CA PRO A 69 33.21 7.89 13.76
C PRO A 69 31.97 8.76 13.83
N ILE A 70 31.99 9.94 13.18
CA ILE A 70 30.78 10.73 13.03
C ILE A 70 29.75 9.74 12.51
N ASP A 71 28.79 9.34 13.37
CA ASP A 71 27.88 8.25 13.05
C ASP A 71 27.31 8.59 11.70
N SER A 72 27.52 7.68 10.74
CA SER A 72 26.93 7.86 9.43
C SER A 72 25.43 8.05 9.68
N PRO A 73 24.81 9.10 9.12
CA PRO A 73 23.41 9.40 9.42
C PRO A 73 22.59 8.12 9.21
N PRO A 74 21.62 7.82 10.09
CA PRO A 74 20.91 6.55 10.06
C PRO A 74 20.30 6.35 8.67
N THR A 75 20.49 5.15 8.12
CA THR A 75 19.98 4.78 6.78
C THR A 75 18.50 5.13 6.67
N ARG A 76 18.15 5.98 5.70
CA ARG A 76 16.77 6.44 5.53
C ARG A 76 15.98 5.39 4.77
N LYS A 77 14.95 4.86 5.41
CA LYS A 77 14.20 3.69 4.94
C LYS A 77 12.79 4.05 4.48
N ALA A 78 12.30 3.31 3.50
CA ALA A 78 10.89 3.28 3.15
C ALA A 78 10.36 1.85 3.19
N LEU A 79 9.26 1.62 3.92
CA LEU A 79 8.63 0.31 4.02
C LEU A 79 7.47 0.20 3.04
N ILE A 80 7.39 -0.95 2.39
CA ILE A 80 6.37 -1.28 1.40
C ILE A 80 5.56 -2.47 1.89
N PHE A 81 4.24 -2.29 1.98
CA PHE A 81 3.30 -3.28 2.51
C PHE A 81 2.41 -3.86 1.41
N ALA A 82 2.20 -5.17 1.50
CA ALA A 82 1.36 -5.92 0.57
C ALA A 82 -0.14 -5.59 0.74
N GLY A 83 -0.87 -5.73 -0.36
CA GLY A 83 -2.33 -5.57 -0.41
C GLY A 83 -3.07 -6.89 -0.52
N LEU A 84 -4.40 -6.82 -0.58
CA LEU A 84 -5.26 -7.98 -0.85
C LEU A 84 -4.91 -8.61 -2.20
N GLY A 85 -4.96 -9.95 -2.30
CA GLY A 85 -4.52 -10.69 -3.48
C GLY A 85 -3.02 -11.01 -3.50
N SER A 86 -2.25 -10.56 -2.50
CA SER A 86 -0.87 -10.99 -2.29
C SER A 86 -0.83 -12.32 -1.54
N TYR A 87 0.17 -13.17 -1.83
CA TYR A 87 0.32 -14.44 -1.12
C TYR A 87 0.72 -14.19 0.35
N PRO A 88 -0.15 -14.53 1.33
CA PRO A 88 0.19 -14.41 2.73
C PRO A 88 1.29 -15.41 3.10
N HIS A 89 2.09 -15.09 4.11
CA HIS A 89 3.12 -15.99 4.62
C HIS A 89 3.27 -15.78 6.12
N THR A 90 3.72 -16.81 6.80
CA THR A 90 4.07 -16.75 8.22
C THR A 90 5.54 -16.38 8.39
N PRO A 91 5.91 -15.70 9.49
CA PRO A 91 7.32 -15.53 9.86
C PRO A 91 7.99 -16.89 10.05
N GLN A 92 9.19 -17.07 9.49
CA GLN A 92 9.93 -18.34 9.55
C GLN A 92 10.34 -18.73 10.98
N SER A 93 10.58 -17.75 11.84
CA SER A 93 10.92 -17.95 13.25
C SER A 93 10.26 -16.84 14.04
N PRO A 94 9.01 -17.01 14.50
CA PRO A 94 8.34 -15.99 15.28
C PRO A 94 8.98 -15.91 16.67
N THR A 95 9.20 -14.69 17.16
CA THR A 95 9.58 -14.44 18.54
C THR A 95 8.35 -14.37 19.45
N THR A 96 8.53 -14.16 20.75
CA THR A 96 7.42 -14.01 21.71
C THR A 96 6.52 -12.83 21.35
N ALA A 97 7.09 -11.68 20.97
CA ALA A 97 6.34 -10.50 20.52
C ALA A 97 5.54 -10.80 19.23
N SER A 98 6.14 -11.55 18.29
CA SER A 98 5.45 -11.98 17.07
C SER A 98 4.24 -12.88 17.38
N LEU A 99 4.39 -13.84 18.31
CA LEU A 99 3.29 -14.70 18.74
C LEU A 99 2.18 -13.92 19.44
N ALA A 100 2.52 -12.94 20.28
CA ALA A 100 1.54 -12.08 20.94
C ALA A 100 0.68 -11.27 19.94
N VAL A 101 1.27 -10.83 18.82
CA VAL A 101 0.51 -10.18 17.73
C VAL A 101 -0.54 -11.15 17.14
N TRP A 102 -0.15 -12.40 16.90
CA TRP A 102 -1.08 -13.41 16.37
C TRP A 102 -2.22 -13.74 17.34
N GLU A 103 -1.92 -13.88 18.62
CA GLU A 103 -2.92 -14.12 19.67
C GLU A 103 -3.92 -12.97 19.73
N LYS A 104 -3.40 -11.74 19.81
CA LYS A 104 -4.21 -10.52 19.91
C LYS A 104 -5.10 -10.29 18.69
N ALA A 105 -4.59 -10.55 17.48
CA ALA A 105 -5.38 -10.48 16.26
C ALA A 105 -6.46 -11.58 16.19
N SER A 106 -6.10 -12.81 16.59
CA SER A 106 -7.02 -13.95 16.61
C SER A 106 -8.19 -13.72 17.58
N GLU A 107 -7.91 -13.19 18.76
CA GLU A 107 -8.92 -12.80 19.76
C GLU A 107 -9.82 -11.68 19.23
N ALA A 108 -9.23 -10.60 18.70
CA ALA A 108 -9.98 -9.46 18.18
C ALA A 108 -11.00 -9.82 17.10
N LEU A 109 -10.69 -10.82 16.26
CA LEU A 109 -11.59 -11.31 15.20
C LEU A 109 -12.77 -12.13 15.74
N LEU A 110 -12.63 -12.77 16.90
CA LEU A 110 -13.69 -13.58 17.52
C LEU A 110 -14.50 -12.78 18.55
N SER A 111 -13.98 -11.67 19.03
CA SER A 111 -14.66 -10.80 20.00
C SER A 111 -15.46 -9.68 19.30
N PRO A 112 -16.77 -9.56 19.57
CA PRO A 112 -17.56 -8.45 19.04
C PRO A 112 -17.07 -7.10 19.56
N ASP A 113 -17.30 -6.05 18.78
CA ASP A 113 -17.00 -4.67 19.17
C ASP A 113 -18.15 -3.74 18.75
N ALA A 114 -19.02 -3.44 19.70
CA ALA A 114 -20.18 -2.57 19.46
C ALA A 114 -19.78 -1.13 19.10
N THR A 115 -18.60 -0.66 19.53
CA THR A 115 -18.16 0.71 19.23
C THR A 115 -17.85 0.88 17.75
N MET A 116 -17.19 -0.12 17.16
CA MET A 116 -16.94 -0.18 15.71
C MET A 116 -18.16 -0.70 14.92
N GLY A 117 -19.10 -1.36 15.58
CA GLY A 117 -20.18 -2.10 14.93
C GLY A 117 -19.70 -3.42 14.29
N TYR A 118 -18.68 -4.02 14.87
CA TYR A 118 -18.11 -5.29 14.44
C TYR A 118 -18.77 -6.47 15.16
N PHE A 119 -19.22 -7.45 14.39
CA PHE A 119 -19.74 -8.72 14.88
C PHE A 119 -19.02 -9.88 14.17
N PRO A 120 -18.67 -10.97 14.88
CA PRO A 120 -17.95 -12.11 14.32
C PRO A 120 -18.87 -13.04 13.50
N ASP A 121 -19.78 -12.49 12.69
CA ASP A 121 -20.73 -13.26 11.88
C ASP A 121 -19.98 -14.19 10.92
N ASN A 122 -20.38 -15.46 10.77
CA ASN A 122 -19.67 -16.47 9.96
C ASN A 122 -18.24 -16.78 10.45
N MET A 123 -17.97 -16.59 11.74
CA MET A 123 -16.72 -17.03 12.39
C MET A 123 -16.94 -18.21 13.36
N ASP A 124 -18.12 -18.83 13.37
CA ASP A 124 -18.47 -19.90 14.31
C ASP A 124 -17.57 -21.13 14.19
N GLU A 125 -17.09 -21.44 12.97
CA GLU A 125 -16.11 -22.52 12.74
C GLU A 125 -14.77 -22.27 13.45
N PHE A 126 -14.46 -21.01 13.77
CA PHE A 126 -13.31 -20.61 14.58
C PHE A 126 -13.70 -20.34 16.04
N GLY A 127 -15.00 -20.16 16.31
CA GLY A 127 -15.59 -19.84 17.62
C GLY A 127 -15.97 -21.06 18.46
N GLY A 128 -16.29 -22.21 17.85
CA GLY A 128 -16.53 -23.51 18.53
C GLY A 128 -15.33 -24.02 19.35
N LEU A 129 -14.20 -23.32 19.25
CA LEU A 129 -12.97 -23.49 20.00
C LEU A 129 -12.95 -22.71 21.34
N LEU A 130 -13.99 -21.93 21.67
CA LEU A 130 -14.09 -21.15 22.92
C LEU A 130 -15.09 -21.73 23.93
N GLN A 131 -15.98 -22.66 23.54
CA GLN A 131 -17.00 -23.23 24.44
C GLN A 131 -16.64 -24.64 24.92
N GLY A 132 -15.95 -24.70 26.06
CA GLY A 132 -16.20 -25.67 27.13
C GLY A 132 -16.12 -27.17 26.81
N GLY A 133 -14.92 -27.69 26.58
CA GLY A 133 -14.67 -29.14 26.55
C GLY A 133 -13.20 -29.50 26.45
N GLY A 134 -12.44 -29.27 27.53
CA GLY A 134 -11.12 -29.91 27.75
C GLY A 134 -10.08 -29.78 26.62
N GLY A 135 -9.49 -28.59 26.44
CA GLY A 135 -8.21 -28.41 25.74
C GLY A 135 -8.24 -27.43 24.57
N TYR A 136 -7.68 -26.23 24.80
CA TYR A 136 -7.17 -25.29 23.79
C TYR A 136 -8.08 -24.98 22.57
N GLY A 137 -8.88 -23.92 22.68
CA GLY A 137 -9.05 -23.07 21.50
C GLY A 137 -7.67 -22.64 21.03
N ILE A 138 -7.33 -22.91 19.75
CA ILE A 138 -5.95 -22.74 19.27
C ILE A 138 -5.58 -21.26 19.37
N ARG A 139 -4.87 -20.88 20.43
CA ARG A 139 -4.29 -19.54 20.57
C ARG A 139 -3.48 -19.24 19.31
N GLY A 140 -3.74 -18.10 18.69
CA GLY A 140 -3.09 -17.74 17.43
C GLY A 140 -3.57 -18.54 16.21
N TRP A 141 -4.82 -19.03 16.20
CA TRP A 141 -5.41 -19.81 15.09
C TRP A 141 -5.17 -19.18 13.71
N LEU A 142 -5.22 -17.85 13.62
CA LEU A 142 -5.06 -17.10 12.37
C LEU A 142 -3.72 -17.42 11.70
N ARG A 143 -2.67 -17.63 12.50
CA ARG A 143 -1.34 -17.99 12.01
C ARG A 143 -1.34 -19.35 11.31
N GLY A 144 -1.90 -20.36 11.96
CA GLY A 144 -1.93 -21.73 11.44
C GLY A 144 -2.92 -21.90 10.28
N TRP A 145 -3.96 -21.06 10.22
CA TRP A 145 -5.01 -21.19 9.21
C TRP A 145 -4.50 -21.10 7.77
N VAL A 146 -3.45 -20.30 7.49
CA VAL A 146 -2.92 -20.15 6.13
C VAL A 146 -1.91 -21.22 5.71
N GLU A 147 -1.38 -21.99 6.67
CA GLU A 147 -0.31 -22.94 6.39
C GLU A 147 -0.83 -24.08 5.50
N GLY A 148 -0.08 -24.40 4.44
CA GLY A 148 -0.45 -25.44 3.47
C GLY A 148 -1.54 -25.05 2.47
N ARG A 149 -2.14 -23.87 2.57
CA ARG A 149 -3.17 -23.40 1.63
C ARG A 149 -2.59 -22.65 0.45
N ASN A 150 -3.18 -22.83 -0.73
CA ASN A 150 -2.84 -22.04 -1.91
C ASN A 150 -3.63 -20.71 -1.95
N LEU A 151 -3.25 -19.79 -2.85
CA LEU A 151 -3.85 -18.45 -2.91
C LEU A 151 -5.36 -18.50 -3.20
N ASP A 152 -5.83 -19.45 -4.00
CA ASP A 152 -7.24 -19.56 -4.35
C ASP A 152 -8.08 -19.99 -3.14
N GLU A 153 -7.59 -20.95 -2.35
CA GLU A 153 -8.21 -21.38 -1.09
C GLU A 153 -8.26 -20.25 -0.07
N LEU A 154 -7.21 -19.45 0.00
CA LEU A 154 -7.13 -18.29 0.89
C LEU A 154 -8.11 -17.20 0.46
N MET A 155 -8.19 -16.92 -0.84
CA MET A 155 -9.11 -15.90 -1.37
C MET A 155 -10.58 -16.31 -1.30
N ALA A 156 -10.89 -17.61 -1.14
CA ALA A 156 -12.25 -18.06 -0.82
C ALA A 156 -12.74 -17.54 0.55
N ARG A 157 -11.82 -17.21 1.47
CA ARG A 157 -12.05 -16.52 2.73
C ARG A 157 -11.27 -15.22 2.79
N ALA A 158 -11.56 -14.34 1.83
CA ALA A 158 -10.92 -13.03 1.74
C ALA A 158 -11.05 -12.20 3.02
N ASP A 159 -12.13 -12.38 3.78
CA ASP A 159 -12.39 -11.78 5.09
C ASP A 159 -11.31 -12.17 6.13
N VAL A 160 -10.87 -13.43 6.13
CA VAL A 160 -9.78 -13.94 6.97
C VAL A 160 -8.42 -13.56 6.39
N THR A 161 -8.25 -13.73 5.07
CA THR A 161 -6.98 -13.45 4.38
C THR A 161 -6.56 -11.98 4.47
N ALA A 162 -7.51 -11.05 4.38
CA ALA A 162 -7.25 -9.62 4.57
C ALA A 162 -6.65 -9.32 5.95
N SER A 163 -7.26 -9.86 6.99
CA SER A 163 -6.81 -9.74 8.39
C SER A 163 -5.46 -10.40 8.60
N PHE A 164 -5.22 -11.55 7.96
CA PHE A 164 -3.96 -12.24 8.00
C PHE A 164 -2.82 -11.40 7.41
N ILE A 165 -3.01 -10.78 6.23
CA ILE A 165 -1.95 -10.02 5.54
C ILE A 165 -1.44 -8.88 6.44
N LEU A 166 -2.36 -8.15 7.08
CA LEU A 166 -2.03 -7.12 8.05
C LEU A 166 -1.30 -7.73 9.26
N THR A 167 -1.88 -8.76 9.88
CA THR A 167 -1.32 -9.40 11.09
C THR A 167 0.08 -9.94 10.86
N SER A 168 0.31 -10.62 9.73
CA SER A 168 1.63 -11.15 9.34
C SER A 168 2.67 -10.04 9.26
N THR A 169 2.32 -8.92 8.64
CA THR A 169 3.22 -7.77 8.52
C THR A 169 3.58 -7.20 9.88
N ILE A 170 2.60 -7.01 10.76
CA ILE A 170 2.84 -6.50 12.13
C ILE A 170 3.65 -7.52 12.95
N ALA A 171 3.39 -8.82 12.79
CA ALA A 171 4.11 -9.88 13.48
C ALA A 171 5.57 -9.99 13.03
N ILE A 172 5.86 -9.69 11.75
CA ILE A 172 7.23 -9.56 11.22
C ILE A 172 7.95 -8.38 11.86
N LEU A 173 7.30 -7.21 11.89
CA LEU A 173 7.88 -6.02 12.49
C LEU A 173 8.13 -6.20 13.99
N ALA A 174 7.20 -6.85 14.71
CA ALA A 174 7.36 -7.16 16.13
C ALA A 174 8.52 -8.13 16.39
N SER A 175 8.69 -9.13 15.51
CA SER A 175 9.82 -10.05 15.57
C SER A 175 11.17 -9.33 15.44
N GLU A 176 11.27 -8.40 14.49
CA GLU A 176 12.49 -7.62 14.31
C GLU A 176 12.70 -6.56 15.39
N GLN A 177 11.63 -5.95 15.90
CA GLN A 177 11.69 -5.08 17.07
C GLN A 177 12.32 -5.80 18.26
N GLU A 178 11.86 -7.01 18.57
CA GLU A 178 12.39 -7.82 19.68
C GLU A 178 13.86 -8.20 19.44
N ARG A 179 14.21 -8.67 18.24
CA ARG A 179 15.59 -9.07 17.90
C ARG A 179 16.59 -7.93 17.99
N THR A 180 16.18 -6.74 17.58
CA THR A 180 17.04 -5.56 17.57
C THR A 180 17.03 -4.79 18.89
N GLY A 181 16.11 -5.12 19.81
CA GLY A 181 15.86 -4.33 21.01
C GLY A 181 15.34 -2.92 20.71
N SER A 182 14.74 -2.71 19.53
CA SER A 182 14.27 -1.39 19.09
C SER A 182 13.12 -0.90 19.99
N PRO A 183 13.13 0.38 20.41
CA PRO A 183 12.03 0.96 21.17
C PRO A 183 10.77 1.18 20.33
N SER A 184 10.87 1.07 19.00
CA SER A 184 9.76 1.28 18.07
C SER A 184 9.54 0.03 17.20
N LEU A 185 8.28 -0.20 16.83
CA LEU A 185 7.89 -1.30 15.93
C LEU A 185 8.53 -1.16 14.55
N LEU A 186 8.76 0.07 14.10
CA LEU A 186 9.37 0.35 12.80
C LEU A 186 10.90 0.31 12.91
N PRO A 187 11.60 -0.17 11.86
CA PRO A 187 13.05 -0.06 11.80
C PRO A 187 13.51 1.39 11.94
N GLU A 188 14.62 1.60 12.65
CA GLU A 188 15.23 2.93 12.78
C GLU A 188 15.51 3.55 11.39
N GLY A 189 15.27 4.86 11.27
CA GLY A 189 15.44 5.60 10.02
C GLY A 189 14.26 5.49 9.05
N THR A 190 13.15 4.84 9.42
CA THR A 190 11.94 4.78 8.58
C THR A 190 11.34 6.17 8.37
N GLN A 191 11.39 6.65 7.13
CA GLN A 191 10.85 7.95 6.70
C GLN A 191 9.50 7.83 6.00
N PHE A 192 9.28 6.73 5.26
CA PHE A 192 8.06 6.53 4.48
C PHE A 192 7.44 5.16 4.70
N LEU A 193 6.12 5.13 4.67
CA LEU A 193 5.31 3.93 4.61
C LEU A 193 4.40 3.98 3.37
N ALA A 194 4.41 2.93 2.56
CA ALA A 194 3.54 2.82 1.39
C ALA A 194 2.83 1.48 1.37
N GLY A 195 1.50 1.52 1.42
CA GLY A 195 0.64 0.35 1.39
C GLY A 195 -0.01 0.14 0.03
N HIS A 196 0.04 -1.08 -0.50
CA HIS A 196 -0.69 -1.43 -1.71
C HIS A 196 -2.17 -1.67 -1.37
N GLY A 197 -3.05 -0.81 -1.89
CA GLY A 197 -4.50 -0.88 -1.65
C GLY A 197 -4.89 -0.68 -0.18
N PHE A 198 -6.14 -1.05 0.12
CA PHE A 198 -6.76 -0.75 1.42
C PHE A 198 -6.02 -1.45 2.55
N ILE A 199 -5.77 -2.75 2.39
CA ILE A 199 -5.08 -3.59 3.40
C ILE A 199 -3.65 -3.11 3.65
N GLY A 200 -2.90 -2.78 2.59
CA GLY A 200 -1.55 -2.24 2.76
C GLY A 200 -1.57 -0.88 3.46
N THR A 201 -2.51 0.00 3.11
CA THR A 201 -2.63 1.35 3.72
C THR A 201 -3.02 1.24 5.19
N LEU A 202 -3.94 0.33 5.51
CA LEU A 202 -4.35 0.04 6.88
C LEU A 202 -3.17 -0.52 7.70
N THR A 203 -2.38 -1.41 7.10
CA THR A 203 -1.16 -1.95 7.71
C THR A 203 -0.15 -0.84 8.02
N ALA A 204 0.02 0.15 7.13
CA ALA A 204 0.86 1.32 7.39
C ALA A 204 0.37 2.15 8.57
N LEU A 205 -0.95 2.33 8.70
CA LEU A 205 -1.55 3.05 9.83
C LEU A 205 -1.31 2.32 11.16
N VAL A 206 -1.49 1.00 11.18
CA VAL A 206 -1.22 0.18 12.38
C VAL A 206 0.28 0.20 12.72
N ALA A 207 1.15 0.00 11.74
CA ALA A 207 2.60 0.00 11.95
C ALA A 207 3.13 1.36 12.46
N ALA A 208 2.54 2.47 12.02
CA ALA A 208 2.86 3.81 12.51
C ALA A 208 2.24 4.15 13.89
N GLY A 209 1.46 3.25 14.48
CA GLY A 209 0.71 3.51 15.71
C GLY A 209 -0.41 4.54 15.55
N ARG A 210 -0.91 4.73 14.31
CA ARG A 210 -2.06 5.59 14.00
C ARG A 210 -3.40 4.86 14.14
N MET A 211 -3.37 3.55 14.30
CA MET A 211 -4.52 2.69 14.58
C MET A 211 -4.00 1.50 15.39
N ASP A 212 -4.83 0.93 16.27
CA ASP A 212 -4.43 -0.27 16.99
C ASP A 212 -4.57 -1.53 16.13
N LEU A 213 -4.01 -2.65 16.59
CA LEU A 213 -4.04 -3.90 15.83
C LEU A 213 -5.46 -4.46 15.72
N GLN A 214 -6.27 -4.36 16.77
CA GLN A 214 -7.59 -4.98 16.84
C GLN A 214 -8.57 -4.31 15.87
N ASP A 215 -8.59 -2.99 15.86
CA ASP A 215 -9.36 -2.18 14.92
C ASP A 215 -8.86 -2.40 13.50
N GLY A 216 -7.54 -2.48 13.31
CA GLY A 216 -6.94 -2.80 12.02
C GLY A 216 -7.43 -4.13 11.44
N VAL A 217 -7.40 -5.23 12.21
CA VAL A 217 -7.84 -6.53 11.71
C VAL A 217 -9.36 -6.60 11.51
N ARG A 218 -10.14 -5.95 12.37
CA ARG A 218 -11.61 -5.89 12.23
C ARG A 218 -12.01 -5.10 10.99
N LEU A 219 -11.38 -3.94 10.74
CA LEU A 219 -11.61 -3.15 9.53
C LEU A 219 -11.16 -3.88 8.27
N ALA A 220 -10.02 -4.59 8.31
CA ALA A 220 -9.57 -5.43 7.20
C ALA A 220 -10.63 -6.47 6.83
N ARG A 221 -11.21 -7.13 7.84
CA ARG A 221 -12.29 -8.09 7.66
C ARG A 221 -13.56 -7.44 7.11
N LEU A 222 -14.05 -6.37 7.76
CA LEU A 222 -15.27 -5.65 7.33
C LEU A 222 -15.16 -5.16 5.88
N TYR A 223 -13.99 -4.66 5.48
CA TYR A 223 -13.71 -4.26 4.10
C TYR A 223 -13.83 -5.44 3.12
N ALA A 224 -13.21 -6.57 3.44
CA ALA A 224 -13.23 -7.76 2.59
C ALA A 224 -14.57 -8.52 2.61
N SER A 225 -15.44 -8.23 3.58
CA SER A 225 -16.81 -8.75 3.70
C SER A 225 -17.88 -7.83 3.09
N LEU A 226 -17.50 -6.74 2.42
CA LEU A 226 -18.46 -5.89 1.72
C LEU A 226 -19.19 -6.70 0.63
N PRO A 227 -20.46 -6.39 0.35
CA PRO A 227 -21.16 -7.00 -0.77
C PRO A 227 -20.55 -6.52 -2.11
N PRO A 228 -20.39 -7.40 -3.11
CA PRO A 228 -19.82 -7.02 -4.40
C PRO A 228 -20.79 -6.21 -5.28
N ALA A 229 -22.08 -6.22 -4.97
CA ALA A 229 -23.14 -5.57 -5.72
C ALA A 229 -24.29 -5.13 -4.77
N PRO A 230 -25.13 -4.18 -5.19
CA PRO A 230 -26.30 -3.78 -4.41
C PRO A 230 -27.22 -4.95 -4.06
N PRO A 231 -27.92 -4.92 -2.90
CA PRO A 231 -28.92 -5.94 -2.57
C PRO A 231 -30.00 -6.05 -3.67
N GLY A 232 -30.40 -7.27 -4.01
CA GLY A 232 -31.49 -7.52 -4.97
C GLY A 232 -31.09 -7.56 -6.45
N THR A 233 -29.80 -7.53 -6.79
CA THR A 233 -29.34 -7.52 -8.20
C THR A 233 -29.40 -8.86 -8.94
N GLY A 234 -29.74 -9.99 -8.29
CA GLY A 234 -30.02 -11.29 -8.95
C GLY A 234 -28.83 -11.96 -9.66
N GLY A 235 -28.67 -13.26 -9.47
CA GLY A 235 -27.45 -14.05 -9.74
C GLY A 235 -26.94 -14.22 -11.18
N SER A 236 -27.36 -13.42 -12.17
CA SER A 236 -26.83 -13.51 -13.55
C SER A 236 -26.39 -12.19 -14.17
N SER A 237 -26.72 -11.03 -13.58
CA SER A 237 -26.37 -9.69 -14.12
C SER A 237 -25.19 -9.03 -13.41
N SER A 238 -24.56 -9.67 -12.42
CA SER A 238 -23.58 -9.03 -11.53
C SER A 238 -22.31 -9.85 -11.28
N ARG A 239 -21.94 -10.75 -12.20
CA ARG A 239 -20.63 -11.41 -12.12
C ARG A 239 -19.57 -10.39 -12.56
N PHE A 240 -18.78 -9.92 -11.61
CA PHE A 240 -17.61 -9.11 -11.90
C PHE A 240 -16.38 -10.01 -12.06
N VAL A 241 -15.35 -9.49 -12.73
CA VAL A 241 -14.04 -10.10 -12.83
C VAL A 241 -12.98 -9.02 -12.65
N THR A 242 -11.82 -9.42 -12.16
CA THR A 242 -10.62 -8.59 -12.13
C THR A 242 -9.53 -9.32 -12.88
N THR A 243 -8.98 -8.71 -13.94
CA THR A 243 -7.99 -9.34 -14.81
C THR A 243 -6.74 -8.47 -14.86
N ALA A 244 -5.57 -9.09 -14.64
CA ALA A 244 -4.29 -8.45 -14.85
C ALA A 244 -4.00 -8.37 -16.35
N LEU A 245 -3.73 -7.17 -16.84
CA LEU A 245 -3.30 -6.93 -18.21
C LEU A 245 -1.83 -6.52 -18.23
N SER A 246 -1.09 -7.03 -19.21
CA SER A 246 0.25 -6.59 -19.54
C SER A 246 0.22 -5.77 -20.83
N ALA A 247 0.71 -4.54 -20.78
CA ALA A 247 0.92 -3.70 -21.95
C ALA A 247 1.98 -4.36 -22.86
N ARG A 248 1.64 -4.56 -24.13
CA ARG A 248 2.56 -5.13 -25.12
C ARG A 248 3.63 -4.10 -25.49
N SER A 249 4.87 -4.55 -25.42
CA SER A 249 5.94 -4.22 -26.35
C SER A 249 6.62 -5.56 -26.54
N TYR A 250 6.41 -6.23 -27.69
CA TYR A 250 6.82 -7.60 -27.99
C TYR A 250 7.80 -8.21 -26.96
N HIS A 251 7.32 -9.04 -26.04
CA HIS A 251 8.00 -10.26 -25.61
C HIS A 251 7.02 -11.15 -24.84
N SER A 252 6.82 -12.31 -25.45
CA SER A 252 6.28 -13.56 -24.97
C SER A 252 6.08 -13.69 -23.45
N LEU A 253 4.83 -13.84 -23.02
CA LEU A 253 4.49 -14.65 -21.83
C LEU A 253 4.03 -16.06 -22.23
N SER A 254 4.38 -16.50 -23.44
CA SER A 254 4.22 -17.87 -23.91
C SER A 254 5.56 -18.40 -24.42
N SER A 255 6.51 -18.63 -23.51
CA SER A 255 7.44 -19.75 -23.70
C SER A 255 7.88 -20.30 -22.34
N PRO A 256 7.68 -21.59 -22.07
CA PRO A 256 8.51 -22.30 -21.12
C PRO A 256 9.94 -22.35 -21.66
N SER A 257 10.90 -22.43 -20.74
CA SER A 257 12.32 -22.72 -20.95
C SER A 257 12.66 -23.45 -22.27
N MET A 258 13.24 -22.72 -23.22
CA MET A 258 14.30 -23.27 -24.06
C MET A 258 15.41 -22.22 -24.16
N PHE A 259 16.59 -22.66 -23.74
CA PHE A 259 17.86 -21.99 -23.89
C PHE A 259 18.05 -21.59 -25.36
N VAL A 260 18.29 -20.31 -25.64
CA VAL A 260 18.90 -19.88 -26.90
C VAL A 260 20.17 -19.12 -26.52
N PRO A 261 21.36 -19.71 -26.71
CA PRO A 261 22.61 -19.03 -26.45
C PRO A 261 23.01 -18.28 -27.73
N PHE A 262 22.45 -17.10 -27.94
CA PHE A 262 22.97 -16.11 -28.89
C PHE A 262 22.73 -14.73 -28.30
N ASP A 263 23.73 -13.84 -28.39
CA ASP A 263 23.57 -12.43 -28.07
C ASP A 263 22.34 -11.90 -28.81
N ASP A 264 21.31 -11.50 -28.06
CA ASP A 264 20.03 -11.05 -28.60
C ASP A 264 20.22 -9.66 -29.23
N PRO A 265 20.10 -9.51 -30.56
CA PRO A 265 20.15 -8.20 -31.21
C PRO A 265 18.94 -7.31 -30.84
N LEU A 266 17.99 -7.81 -30.03
CA LEU A 266 16.89 -7.06 -29.41
C LEU A 266 17.23 -6.55 -27.99
N ALA A 267 18.49 -6.62 -27.56
CA ALA A 267 18.91 -5.99 -26.31
C ALA A 267 18.50 -4.49 -26.28
N GLU A 268 17.87 -4.10 -25.17
CA GLU A 268 17.10 -2.86 -24.96
C GLU A 268 17.77 -1.60 -25.56
N THR A 269 17.07 -0.88 -26.46
CA THR A 269 17.51 0.43 -26.99
C THR A 269 16.86 1.61 -26.24
N PRO A 270 17.49 2.80 -26.23
CA PRO A 270 17.02 3.97 -25.47
C PRO A 270 15.63 4.52 -25.83
N ASP A 271 15.05 4.15 -26.99
CA ASP A 271 13.79 4.70 -27.51
C ASP A 271 12.50 4.01 -26.98
N GLU A 272 12.62 2.86 -26.32
CA GLU A 272 11.46 2.12 -25.79
C GLU A 272 10.68 2.77 -24.61
N PRO A 273 11.28 3.57 -23.70
CA PRO A 273 10.55 4.17 -22.57
C PRO A 273 9.42 5.11 -22.99
N GLU A 274 9.56 5.80 -24.13
CA GLU A 274 8.49 6.63 -24.70
C GLU A 274 7.40 5.77 -25.33
N ARG A 275 7.77 4.73 -26.08
CA ARG A 275 6.81 3.79 -26.69
C ARG A 275 5.95 3.09 -25.63
N ARG A 276 6.53 2.68 -24.50
CA ARG A 276 5.77 2.09 -23.37
C ARG A 276 4.80 3.06 -22.72
N ARG A 277 5.21 4.32 -22.53
CA ARG A 277 4.30 5.38 -22.03
C ARG A 277 3.13 5.60 -22.98
N ARG A 278 3.39 5.57 -24.30
CA ARG A 278 2.34 5.62 -25.32
C ARG A 278 1.42 4.40 -25.25
N ALA A 279 1.94 3.19 -25.07
CA ALA A 279 1.11 1.99 -24.95
C ALA A 279 0.15 2.02 -23.74
N MET A 280 0.65 2.39 -22.55
CA MET A 280 -0.22 2.54 -21.38
C MET A 280 -1.26 3.65 -21.58
N GLN A 281 -0.88 4.77 -22.21
CA GLN A 281 -1.82 5.84 -22.53
C GLN A 281 -2.92 5.33 -23.48
N LEU A 282 -2.55 4.61 -24.55
CA LEU A 282 -3.51 4.00 -25.48
C LEU A 282 -4.46 3.03 -24.79
N ILE A 283 -3.96 2.17 -23.90
CA ILE A 283 -4.80 1.26 -23.12
C ILE A 283 -5.82 2.05 -22.28
N LEU A 284 -5.38 3.11 -21.60
CA LEU A 284 -6.25 3.94 -20.78
C LEU A 284 -7.26 4.74 -21.63
N ASP A 285 -6.86 5.20 -22.82
CA ASP A 285 -7.74 5.88 -23.76
C ASP A 285 -8.84 4.92 -24.26
N GLU A 286 -8.52 3.66 -24.57
CA GLU A 286 -9.51 2.64 -24.92
C GLU A 286 -10.46 2.31 -23.77
N VAL A 287 -9.93 2.20 -22.54
CA VAL A 287 -10.77 2.02 -21.34
C VAL A 287 -11.77 3.18 -21.22
N HIS A 288 -11.31 4.43 -21.33
CA HIS A 288 -12.20 5.59 -21.24
C HIS A 288 -13.18 5.68 -22.42
N GLY A 289 -12.77 5.28 -23.62
CA GLY A 289 -13.64 5.21 -24.79
C GLY A 289 -14.81 4.25 -24.57
N LEU A 290 -14.51 3.02 -24.15
CA LEU A 290 -15.54 2.01 -23.84
C LEU A 290 -16.43 2.41 -22.68
N GLN A 291 -15.88 3.08 -21.67
CA GLN A 291 -16.68 3.63 -20.58
C GLN A 291 -17.77 4.57 -21.09
N HIS A 292 -17.43 5.47 -22.02
CA HIS A 292 -18.44 6.35 -22.63
C HIS A 292 -19.47 5.55 -23.45
N GLU A 293 -19.05 4.51 -24.16
CA GLU A 293 -19.97 3.63 -24.92
C GLU A 293 -20.97 2.92 -23.98
N TRP A 294 -20.48 2.27 -22.91
CA TRP A 294 -21.34 1.59 -21.94
C TRP A 294 -22.32 2.54 -21.23
N GLU A 295 -21.86 3.75 -20.87
CA GLU A 295 -22.73 4.78 -20.30
C GLU A 295 -23.82 5.24 -21.27
N TYR A 296 -23.47 5.41 -22.56
CA TYR A 296 -24.41 5.85 -23.58
C TYR A 296 -25.46 4.78 -23.91
N GLU A 297 -25.06 3.52 -24.02
CA GLU A 297 -25.96 2.40 -24.31
C GLU A 297 -26.94 2.12 -23.18
N GLY A 298 -26.70 2.66 -21.97
CA GLY A 298 -27.53 2.40 -20.79
C GLY A 298 -27.42 0.95 -20.30
N ASN A 299 -26.41 0.21 -20.77
CA ASN A 299 -26.13 -1.15 -20.35
C ASN A 299 -25.59 -1.13 -18.91
N ARG A 300 -25.89 -2.18 -18.13
CA ARG A 300 -25.36 -2.33 -16.76
C ARG A 300 -23.89 -2.74 -16.72
N ASP A 301 -23.30 -2.95 -17.88
CA ASP A 301 -21.92 -3.35 -18.05
C ASP A 301 -20.97 -2.18 -17.83
N TRP A 302 -19.88 -2.44 -17.13
CA TRP A 302 -18.88 -1.42 -16.84
C TRP A 302 -17.57 -2.08 -16.46
N ALA A 303 -16.46 -1.55 -17.00
CA ALA A 303 -15.13 -1.88 -16.54
C ALA A 303 -14.26 -0.63 -16.42
N GLU A 304 -13.20 -0.75 -15.63
CA GLU A 304 -12.23 0.30 -15.47
C GLU A 304 -10.84 -0.25 -15.13
N ALA A 305 -9.82 0.55 -15.40
CA ALA A 305 -8.48 0.28 -14.91
C ALA A 305 -8.44 0.54 -13.39
N SER A 306 -8.73 -0.48 -12.60
CA SER A 306 -8.86 -0.39 -11.14
C SER A 306 -7.51 -0.16 -10.44
N ILE A 307 -6.43 -0.75 -10.97
CA ILE A 307 -5.08 -0.61 -10.40
C ILE A 307 -4.06 -0.41 -11.51
N ILE A 308 -3.26 0.67 -11.43
CA ILE A 308 -2.09 0.87 -12.29
C ILE A 308 -0.84 0.47 -11.49
N ASN A 309 -0.37 -0.76 -11.67
CA ASN A 309 0.75 -1.33 -10.91
C ASN A 309 2.12 -0.82 -11.38
N SER A 310 2.31 -0.74 -12.69
CA SER A 310 3.55 -0.25 -13.29
C SER A 310 3.27 0.39 -14.66
N SER A 311 4.31 0.86 -15.32
CA SER A 311 4.25 1.25 -16.73
C SER A 311 3.93 0.08 -17.69
N LYS A 312 3.90 -1.17 -17.21
CA LYS A 312 3.66 -2.38 -18.01
C LYS A 312 2.44 -3.19 -17.55
N VAL A 313 2.01 -3.07 -16.31
CA VAL A 313 0.97 -3.93 -15.73
C VAL A 313 -0.12 -3.09 -15.11
N LEU A 314 -1.36 -3.37 -15.47
CA LEU A 314 -2.56 -2.81 -14.84
C LEU A 314 -3.55 -3.94 -14.50
N MET A 315 -4.48 -3.64 -13.61
CA MET A 315 -5.65 -4.45 -13.35
C MET A 315 -6.86 -3.77 -13.98
N VAL A 316 -7.67 -4.54 -14.68
CA VAL A 316 -8.99 -4.13 -15.14
C VAL A 316 -10.02 -4.87 -14.29
N THR A 317 -10.97 -4.12 -13.73
CA THR A 317 -12.04 -4.68 -12.92
C THR A 317 -13.38 -4.16 -13.43
N GLY A 318 -14.36 -5.04 -13.55
CA GLY A 318 -15.65 -4.69 -14.11
C GLY A 318 -16.62 -5.86 -14.16
N THR A 319 -17.79 -5.63 -14.76
CA THR A 319 -18.66 -6.73 -15.16
C THR A 319 -17.93 -7.63 -16.16
N TYR A 320 -18.25 -8.92 -16.15
CA TYR A 320 -17.58 -9.91 -16.99
C TYR A 320 -17.60 -9.51 -18.47
N MET A 321 -18.76 -9.12 -19.01
CA MET A 321 -18.91 -8.74 -20.42
C MET A 321 -18.10 -7.49 -20.78
N ALA A 322 -18.09 -6.47 -19.92
CA ALA A 322 -17.29 -5.27 -20.14
C ALA A 322 -15.78 -5.56 -20.15
N VAL A 323 -15.31 -6.43 -19.23
CA VAL A 323 -13.90 -6.82 -19.19
C VAL A 323 -13.52 -7.63 -20.43
N GLU A 324 -14.34 -8.59 -20.86
CA GLU A 324 -14.08 -9.36 -22.09
C GLU A 324 -14.04 -8.46 -23.33
N GLN A 325 -15.03 -7.59 -23.51
CA GLN A 325 -15.07 -6.66 -24.65
C GLN A 325 -13.83 -5.76 -24.71
N LEU A 326 -13.37 -5.28 -23.55
CA LEU A 326 -12.14 -4.49 -23.46
C LEU A 326 -10.91 -5.33 -23.82
N ILE A 327 -10.80 -6.55 -23.29
CA ILE A 327 -9.69 -7.45 -23.62
C ILE A 327 -9.63 -7.72 -25.13
N ASP A 328 -10.77 -8.02 -25.76
CA ASP A 328 -10.85 -8.28 -27.19
C ASP A 328 -10.39 -7.07 -28.02
N ARG A 329 -10.83 -5.85 -27.67
CA ARG A 329 -10.37 -4.61 -28.35
C ARG A 329 -8.88 -4.39 -28.18
N LEU A 330 -8.36 -4.52 -26.96
CA LEU A 330 -6.92 -4.33 -26.69
C LEU A 330 -6.05 -5.38 -27.40
N GLN A 331 -6.55 -6.61 -27.54
CA GLN A 331 -5.87 -7.69 -28.29
C GLN A 331 -5.92 -7.44 -29.80
N ALA A 332 -7.07 -7.02 -30.34
CA ALA A 332 -7.22 -6.67 -31.75
C ALA A 332 -6.30 -5.51 -32.16
N MET A 333 -6.11 -4.53 -31.26
CA MET A 333 -5.16 -3.43 -31.43
C MET A 333 -3.71 -3.85 -31.16
N THR A 334 -3.46 -5.06 -30.68
CA THR A 334 -2.13 -5.59 -30.33
C THR A 334 -1.38 -4.78 -29.27
N ILE A 335 -2.08 -4.07 -28.38
CA ILE A 335 -1.48 -3.20 -27.36
C ILE A 335 -1.46 -3.79 -25.95
N ALA A 336 -2.26 -4.81 -25.65
CA ALA A 336 -2.20 -5.51 -24.36
C ALA A 336 -2.62 -6.98 -24.47
N ASN A 337 -2.26 -7.78 -23.47
CA ASN A 337 -2.76 -9.14 -23.28
C ASN A 337 -3.25 -9.36 -21.85
N PRO A 338 -4.28 -10.19 -21.65
CA PRO A 338 -4.60 -10.72 -20.35
C PRO A 338 -3.48 -11.66 -19.88
N VAL A 339 -3.14 -11.56 -18.60
CA VAL A 339 -2.13 -12.39 -17.94
C VAL A 339 -2.83 -13.43 -17.08
N MET A 340 -3.71 -12.98 -16.19
CA MET A 340 -4.44 -13.85 -15.27
C MET A 340 -5.64 -13.12 -14.66
N ASP A 341 -6.66 -13.88 -14.32
CA ASP A 341 -7.73 -13.40 -13.45
C ASP A 341 -7.29 -13.44 -11.98
N VAL A 342 -7.69 -12.42 -11.24
CA VAL A 342 -7.44 -12.28 -9.80
C VAL A 342 -8.76 -12.41 -9.07
N LYS A 343 -8.85 -13.41 -8.20
CA LYS A 343 -10.00 -13.64 -7.34
C LYS A 343 -10.03 -12.58 -6.24
N LEU A 344 -10.81 -11.52 -6.44
CA LEU A 344 -11.14 -10.53 -5.41
C LEU A 344 -12.59 -10.72 -4.94
N PRO A 345 -12.91 -10.40 -3.67
CA PRO A 345 -14.27 -10.56 -3.14
C PRO A 345 -15.24 -9.48 -3.64
N CYS A 346 -14.72 -8.36 -4.13
CA CYS A 346 -15.49 -7.21 -4.64
C CYS A 346 -14.75 -6.55 -5.80
N PRO A 347 -15.47 -5.79 -6.66
CA PRO A 347 -14.87 -4.97 -7.70
C PRO A 347 -14.26 -3.68 -7.12
N PHE A 348 -13.30 -3.81 -6.20
CA PHE A 348 -12.66 -2.67 -5.54
C PHE A 348 -11.93 -1.74 -6.52
N HIS A 349 -11.73 -0.50 -6.06
CA HIS A 349 -11.17 0.58 -6.87
C HIS A 349 -12.00 0.85 -8.13
N THR A 350 -13.32 0.65 -8.04
CA THR A 350 -14.25 0.93 -9.15
C THR A 350 -15.55 1.59 -8.73
N LYS A 351 -16.18 2.30 -9.67
CA LYS A 351 -17.49 2.91 -9.41
C LYS A 351 -18.57 1.89 -9.06
N LEU A 352 -18.39 0.61 -9.38
CA LEU A 352 -19.32 -0.47 -9.00
C LEU A 352 -19.49 -0.58 -7.47
N MET A 353 -18.47 -0.17 -6.70
CA MET A 353 -18.52 -0.15 -5.23
C MET A 353 -19.27 1.06 -4.63
N SER A 354 -19.81 1.97 -5.45
CA SER A 354 -20.49 3.18 -4.96
C SER A 354 -21.63 2.88 -3.99
N HIS A 355 -22.31 1.75 -4.17
CA HIS A 355 -23.40 1.30 -3.30
C HIS A 355 -22.95 0.98 -1.85
N ALA A 356 -21.68 0.59 -1.66
CA ALA A 356 -21.13 0.24 -0.36
C ALA A 356 -20.58 1.47 0.40
N VAL A 357 -20.33 2.58 -0.30
CA VAL A 357 -19.71 3.79 0.27
C VAL A 357 -20.45 4.34 1.49
N PRO A 358 -21.79 4.54 1.49
CA PRO A 358 -22.46 5.13 2.64
C PRO A 358 -22.31 4.28 3.91
N LYS A 359 -22.57 2.98 3.80
CA LYS A 359 -22.47 2.06 4.95
C LYS A 359 -21.03 1.93 5.44
N PHE A 360 -20.06 1.86 4.53
CA PHE A 360 -18.66 1.72 4.92
C PHE A 360 -18.07 3.03 5.49
N ALA A 361 -18.56 4.19 5.05
CA ALA A 361 -18.22 5.47 5.66
C ALA A 361 -18.63 5.54 7.14
N GLU A 362 -19.81 5.00 7.49
CA GLU A 362 -20.24 4.91 8.90
C GLU A 362 -19.30 4.06 9.74
N VAL A 363 -18.84 2.93 9.20
CA VAL A 363 -17.85 2.06 9.86
C VAL A 363 -16.54 2.82 10.09
N LEU A 364 -16.01 3.50 9.07
CA LEU A 364 -14.76 4.26 9.17
C LEU A 364 -14.88 5.47 10.12
N ASN A 365 -16.06 6.09 10.23
CA ASN A 365 -16.29 7.18 11.16
C ASN A 365 -16.33 6.74 12.64
N ARG A 366 -16.59 5.45 12.89
CA ARG A 366 -16.55 4.86 14.24
C ARG A 366 -15.15 4.39 14.64
N ALA A 367 -14.30 4.11 13.65
CA ALA A 367 -12.93 3.69 13.91
C ALA A 367 -12.08 4.83 14.50
N TYR A 368 -11.24 4.49 15.47
CA TYR A 368 -10.34 5.45 16.07
C TYR A 368 -9.01 5.54 15.30
N PHE A 369 -8.62 6.77 14.94
CA PHE A 369 -7.34 7.06 14.31
C PHE A 369 -6.56 8.07 15.14
N SER A 370 -5.38 7.68 15.61
CA SER A 370 -4.47 8.60 16.28
C SER A 370 -3.88 9.63 15.29
N PRO A 371 -3.62 10.87 15.74
CA PRO A 371 -2.93 11.87 14.94
C PRO A 371 -1.52 11.38 14.57
N ALA A 372 -0.98 11.93 13.48
CA ALA A 372 0.41 11.67 13.13
C ALA A 372 1.32 12.22 14.25
N LYS A 373 2.28 11.41 14.70
CA LYS A 373 3.30 11.86 15.66
C LYS A 373 4.26 12.82 14.97
N GLU A 374 4.66 13.87 15.67
CA GLU A 374 5.72 14.75 15.19
C GLU A 374 7.01 13.96 14.95
N GLY A 375 7.65 14.16 13.80
CA GLY A 375 8.82 13.36 13.38
C GLY A 375 8.51 11.90 13.03
N GLY A 376 7.24 11.48 13.02
CA GLY A 376 6.83 10.15 12.57
C GLY A 376 6.95 9.97 11.05
N PRO A 377 6.86 8.72 10.55
CA PRO A 377 7.01 8.45 9.14
C PRO A 377 5.83 8.99 8.32
N ILE A 378 6.12 9.38 7.08
CA ILE A 378 5.14 9.81 6.11
C ILE A 378 4.43 8.58 5.52
N ILE A 379 3.13 8.47 5.74
CA ILE A 379 2.29 7.48 5.06
C ILE A 379 1.87 8.06 3.71
N LEU A 380 2.09 7.36 2.61
CA LEU A 380 1.58 7.76 1.29
C LEU A 380 0.18 7.21 1.07
N ASP A 381 -0.72 8.06 0.59
CA ASP A 381 -2.02 7.64 0.07
C ASP A 381 -1.84 7.16 -1.39
N PRO A 382 -2.13 5.89 -1.70
CA PRO A 382 -1.92 5.35 -3.04
C PRO A 382 -2.96 5.80 -4.08
N ILE A 383 -4.00 6.54 -3.69
CA ILE A 383 -4.98 7.16 -4.59
C ILE A 383 -4.47 8.53 -5.06
N THR A 384 -4.15 9.41 -4.12
CA THR A 384 -3.66 10.76 -4.44
C THR A 384 -2.17 10.79 -4.75
N THR A 385 -1.41 9.75 -4.36
CA THR A 385 0.06 9.61 -4.47
C THR A 385 0.83 10.62 -3.62
N ARG A 386 0.14 11.29 -2.70
CA ARG A 386 0.67 12.33 -1.80
C ARG A 386 0.76 11.77 -0.37
N PRO A 387 1.50 12.45 0.53
CA PRO A 387 1.36 12.20 1.95
C PRO A 387 -0.12 12.18 2.36
N LEU A 388 -0.49 11.20 3.18
CA LEU A 388 -1.82 11.07 3.75
C LEU A 388 -2.04 12.25 4.70
N CYS A 389 -2.79 13.23 4.22
CA CYS A 389 -3.18 14.42 4.96
C CYS A 389 -4.65 14.30 5.38
N GLY A 390 -5.00 14.85 6.55
CA GLY A 390 -6.37 14.82 7.07
C GLY A 390 -6.77 13.47 7.70
N PRO A 391 -8.09 13.22 7.82
CA PRO A 391 -8.62 12.00 8.46
C PRO A 391 -8.30 10.74 7.63
N PRO A 392 -7.61 9.73 8.18
CA PRO A 392 -7.31 8.50 7.45
C PRO A 392 -8.54 7.77 6.90
N GLY A 393 -9.68 7.84 7.59
CA GLY A 393 -10.95 7.27 7.12
C GLY A 393 -11.38 7.78 5.75
N ALA A 394 -11.18 9.06 5.43
CA ALA A 394 -11.54 9.60 4.12
C ALA A 394 -10.63 9.04 2.99
N ALA A 395 -9.32 8.93 3.25
CA ALA A 395 -8.38 8.34 2.31
C ALA A 395 -8.67 6.84 2.09
N LEU A 396 -8.97 6.10 3.16
CA LEU A 396 -9.37 4.69 3.09
C LEU A 396 -10.69 4.49 2.35
N LEU A 397 -11.70 5.34 2.57
CA LEU A 397 -12.99 5.26 1.90
C LEU A 397 -12.86 5.47 0.38
N ALA A 398 -12.02 6.42 -0.04
CA ALA A 398 -11.77 6.70 -1.46
C ALA A 398 -11.25 5.47 -2.22
N GLN A 399 -10.55 4.55 -1.53
CA GLN A 399 -10.02 3.34 -2.15
C GLN A 399 -11.10 2.35 -2.59
N LEU A 400 -12.34 2.45 -2.10
CA LEU A 400 -13.42 1.58 -2.57
C LEU A 400 -13.71 1.83 -4.06
N THR A 401 -13.69 3.09 -4.48
CA THR A 401 -14.21 3.50 -5.79
C THR A 401 -13.19 4.15 -6.70
N GLN A 402 -12.07 4.64 -6.16
CA GLN A 402 -11.06 5.31 -6.97
C GLN A 402 -9.92 4.36 -7.35
N GLN A 403 -9.42 4.54 -8.58
CA GLN A 403 -8.28 3.82 -9.13
C GLN A 403 -7.04 3.91 -8.21
N LEU A 404 -6.45 2.75 -7.92
CA LEU A 404 -5.19 2.64 -7.20
C LEU A 404 -4.00 2.97 -8.12
N ARG A 405 -3.22 4.00 -7.77
CA ARG A 405 -2.14 4.53 -8.64
C ARG A 405 -0.75 4.10 -8.19
N TRP A 406 -0.55 2.80 -8.01
CA TRP A 406 0.67 2.24 -7.44
C TRP A 406 1.95 2.63 -8.19
N HIS A 407 1.93 2.62 -9.53
CA HIS A 407 3.05 3.09 -10.35
C HIS A 407 3.47 4.53 -9.99
N LYS A 408 2.51 5.43 -9.79
CA LYS A 408 2.78 6.82 -9.40
C LYS A 408 3.23 6.93 -7.94
N THR A 409 2.70 6.09 -7.04
CA THR A 409 3.19 5.98 -5.66
C THR A 409 4.67 5.59 -5.63
N LEU A 410 5.06 4.56 -6.39
CA LEU A 410 6.48 4.18 -6.52
C LEU A 410 7.31 5.29 -7.16
N THR A 411 6.79 5.97 -8.18
CA THR A 411 7.44 7.14 -8.81
C THR A 411 7.74 8.23 -7.80
N ARG A 412 6.76 8.58 -6.96
CA ARG A 412 6.92 9.57 -5.89
C ARG A 412 8.02 9.18 -4.91
N LEU A 413 8.11 7.90 -4.58
CA LEU A 413 9.10 7.39 -3.65
C LEU A 413 10.53 7.43 -4.20
N HIS A 414 10.75 7.15 -5.50
CA HIS A 414 12.12 6.94 -5.99
C HIS A 414 12.69 8.06 -6.84
N SER A 415 11.87 8.92 -7.45
CA SER A 415 12.39 9.97 -8.32
C SER A 415 13.13 11.05 -7.54
N GLN A 416 12.45 11.67 -6.55
CA GLN A 416 13.02 12.72 -5.68
C GLN A 416 12.24 12.77 -4.35
N PRO A 417 12.38 11.76 -3.48
CA PRO A 417 11.73 11.78 -2.18
C PRO A 417 12.33 12.87 -1.28
N SER A 418 11.48 13.51 -0.48
CA SER A 418 11.89 14.44 0.57
C SER A 418 11.21 14.04 1.88
N PRO A 419 11.96 13.54 2.87
CA PRO A 419 13.43 13.35 2.89
C PRO A 419 13.92 12.24 1.92
N PRO A 420 15.23 12.15 1.60
CA PRO A 420 15.75 11.13 0.69
C PRO A 420 15.61 9.71 1.26
N ILE A 421 15.62 8.70 0.39
CA ILE A 421 15.55 7.29 0.78
C ILE A 421 16.80 6.57 0.28
N ASP A 422 17.45 5.82 1.16
CA ASP A 422 18.64 5.02 0.88
C ASP A 422 18.29 3.53 0.71
N GLN A 423 17.22 3.07 1.38
CA GLN A 423 16.83 1.67 1.40
C GLN A 423 15.31 1.50 1.37
N TYR A 424 14.83 0.60 0.52
CA TYR A 424 13.45 0.14 0.51
C TYR A 424 13.35 -1.25 1.13
N LEU A 425 12.39 -1.43 2.03
CA LEU A 425 12.10 -2.70 2.69
C LEU A 425 10.73 -3.20 2.27
N THR A 426 10.67 -4.30 1.50
CA THR A 426 9.41 -4.99 1.22
C THR A 426 9.11 -5.95 2.36
N VAL A 427 8.12 -5.61 3.17
CA VAL A 427 7.83 -6.34 4.41
C VAL A 427 7.03 -7.58 4.09
N GLY A 428 7.66 -8.73 4.28
CA GLY A 428 7.08 -10.02 4.07
C GLY A 428 7.04 -10.49 2.61
N ARG A 429 6.89 -11.80 2.42
CA ARG A 429 6.87 -12.48 1.11
C ARG A 429 5.76 -11.98 0.20
N GLY A 430 4.62 -11.58 0.76
CA GLY A 430 3.51 -10.98 0.00
C GLY A 430 3.91 -9.69 -0.73
N ALA A 431 4.90 -8.95 -0.22
CA ALA A 431 5.39 -7.72 -0.84
C ALA A 431 6.50 -7.95 -1.88
N LYS A 432 6.93 -9.21 -2.12
CA LYS A 432 8.02 -9.53 -3.07
C LYS A 432 7.76 -8.99 -4.47
N GLY A 433 6.53 -9.13 -4.97
CA GLY A 433 6.12 -8.61 -6.27
C GLY A 433 6.24 -7.08 -6.36
N LEU A 434 5.92 -6.36 -5.27
CA LEU A 434 6.05 -4.91 -5.20
C LEU A 434 7.52 -4.47 -5.26
N GLY A 435 8.44 -5.24 -4.66
CA GLY A 435 9.88 -5.01 -4.75
C GLY A 435 10.44 -5.22 -6.16
N ILE A 436 9.92 -6.20 -6.91
CA ILE A 436 10.27 -6.40 -8.32
C ILE A 436 9.80 -5.20 -9.15
N MET A 437 8.56 -4.74 -8.95
CA MET A 437 8.04 -3.55 -9.62
C MET A 437 8.89 -2.32 -9.33
N LEU A 438 9.24 -2.08 -8.06
CA LEU A 438 10.10 -0.97 -7.67
C LEU A 438 11.49 -1.04 -8.31
N ARG A 439 12.14 -2.22 -8.31
CA ARG A 439 13.42 -2.40 -9.00
C ARG A 439 13.34 -2.03 -10.48
N GLY A 440 12.25 -2.37 -11.15
CA GLY A 440 12.00 -1.97 -12.53
C GLY A 440 11.93 -0.46 -12.71
N GLU A 441 11.31 0.25 -11.76
CA GLU A 441 11.22 1.71 -11.78
C GLU A 441 12.56 2.39 -11.42
N LEU A 442 13.34 1.82 -10.49
CA LEU A 442 14.67 2.34 -10.10
C LEU A 442 15.68 2.37 -11.25
N LYS A 443 15.53 1.50 -12.27
CA LYS A 443 16.34 1.55 -13.50
C LYS A 443 16.22 2.88 -14.27
N LYS A 444 15.16 3.66 -14.02
CA LYS A 444 14.89 4.94 -14.69
C LYS A 444 15.55 6.13 -13.99
N ARG A 445 16.27 5.91 -12.88
CA ARG A 445 16.94 7.00 -12.16
C ARG A 445 18.08 7.58 -13.01
N PRO A 446 18.34 8.90 -12.93
CA PRO A 446 19.45 9.53 -13.65
C PRO A 446 20.79 8.86 -13.33
N GLU A 447 21.69 8.85 -14.31
CA GLU A 447 23.07 8.44 -14.10
C GLU A 447 23.71 9.29 -12.99
N GLY A 448 24.45 8.64 -12.07
CA GLY A 448 25.02 9.30 -10.90
C GLY A 448 24.06 9.53 -9.72
N ALA A 449 22.80 9.09 -9.80
CA ALA A 449 21.90 9.15 -8.65
C ALA A 449 22.45 8.32 -7.46
N PRO A 450 22.25 8.76 -6.20
CA PRO A 450 22.76 8.04 -5.02
C PRO A 450 22.32 6.57 -4.99
N PRO A 451 23.20 5.65 -4.53
CA PRO A 451 22.87 4.23 -4.47
C PRO A 451 21.66 4.00 -3.56
N VAL A 452 20.82 3.05 -3.96
CA VAL A 452 19.59 2.67 -3.25
C VAL A 452 19.46 1.15 -3.28
N THR A 453 19.09 0.53 -2.16
CA THR A 453 18.82 -0.91 -2.10
C THR A 453 17.32 -1.21 -1.98
N VAL A 454 16.92 -2.40 -2.42
CA VAL A 454 15.55 -2.92 -2.24
C VAL A 454 15.66 -4.31 -1.63
N ASP A 455 15.32 -4.44 -0.37
CA ASP A 455 15.56 -5.65 0.40
C ASP A 455 14.25 -6.28 0.87
N ALA A 456 14.24 -7.61 0.87
CA ALA A 456 13.21 -8.39 1.53
C ALA A 456 13.36 -8.23 3.05
N PHE A 457 12.25 -7.99 3.76
CA PHE A 457 12.26 -7.82 5.20
C PHE A 457 11.35 -8.86 5.87
N GLY A 458 11.90 -9.60 6.84
CA GLY A 458 11.14 -10.58 7.62
C GLY A 458 10.90 -11.95 6.96
N TYR A 459 11.51 -12.23 5.81
CA TYR A 459 11.54 -13.56 5.20
C TYR A 459 12.87 -13.79 4.48
N LYS A 460 13.39 -15.02 4.54
CA LYS A 460 14.49 -15.46 3.67
C LYS A 460 13.92 -16.32 2.56
N ASP A 461 14.33 -16.13 1.31
CA ASP A 461 14.06 -17.15 0.30
C ASP A 461 14.79 -18.43 0.76
N ALA A 462 14.08 -19.57 0.77
CA ALA A 462 14.77 -20.85 0.95
C ALA A 462 15.85 -20.96 -0.13
N PRO A 463 17.04 -21.52 0.18
CA PRO A 463 18.04 -21.75 -0.86
C PRO A 463 17.37 -22.50 -2.02
N HIS A 464 17.52 -21.97 -3.23
CA HIS A 464 16.99 -22.58 -4.44
C HIS A 464 17.52 -24.01 -4.52
N ASP A 465 16.67 -25.01 -4.24
CA ASP A 465 16.94 -26.40 -4.59
C ASP A 465 16.46 -26.61 -6.03
N PRO A 466 17.37 -26.73 -7.01
CA PRO A 466 17.00 -26.84 -8.43
C PRO A 466 16.25 -28.14 -8.77
N LEU A 467 16.07 -29.07 -7.84
CA LEU A 467 15.50 -30.40 -8.11
C LEU A 467 13.97 -30.51 -7.98
N HIS A 468 13.27 -29.49 -7.46
CA HIS A 468 11.83 -29.61 -7.20
C HIS A 468 10.89 -29.17 -8.33
N TYR A 469 11.39 -28.88 -9.54
CA TYR A 469 10.56 -28.48 -10.69
C TYR A 469 10.01 -29.66 -11.54
N ARG A 470 9.93 -30.87 -10.97
CA ARG A 470 9.30 -32.02 -11.64
C ARG A 470 8.06 -32.49 -10.89
N SER A 471 6.93 -31.86 -11.19
CA SER A 471 5.61 -32.47 -11.38
C SER A 471 4.53 -31.40 -11.23
N ARG A 472 4.02 -30.89 -12.35
CA ARG A 472 2.65 -30.36 -12.40
C ARG A 472 1.79 -31.38 -13.17
N PRO A 473 0.58 -31.69 -12.70
CA PRO A 473 -0.34 -32.53 -13.45
C PRO A 473 -0.81 -31.74 -14.70
N THR A 474 -0.68 -32.37 -15.86
CA THR A 474 -1.25 -31.92 -17.13
C THR A 474 -2.77 -31.87 -17.03
N ARG A 475 -3.39 -30.75 -17.42
CA ARG A 475 -4.86 -30.67 -17.62
C ARG A 475 -5.30 -31.71 -18.66
N PRO A 476 -6.42 -32.41 -18.48
CA PRO A 476 -6.96 -33.27 -19.51
C PRO A 476 -7.48 -32.41 -20.68
N VAL A 477 -7.04 -32.76 -21.89
CA VAL A 477 -7.58 -32.26 -23.14
C VAL A 477 -8.95 -32.90 -23.33
N ILE A 478 -10.01 -32.08 -23.36
CA ILE A 478 -11.35 -32.53 -23.74
C ILE A 478 -11.34 -32.67 -25.26
N HIS A 479 -11.32 -33.92 -25.74
CA HIS A 479 -11.61 -34.21 -27.14
C HIS A 479 -13.12 -34.07 -27.36
N ALA A 480 -13.51 -33.14 -28.22
CA ALA A 480 -14.84 -33.11 -28.81
C ALA A 480 -14.92 -34.27 -29.81
N HIS A 481 -15.80 -35.24 -29.55
CA HIS A 481 -16.23 -36.21 -30.54
C HIS A 481 -17.38 -35.60 -31.36
N MET A 482 -17.22 -35.60 -32.69
CA MET A 482 -18.34 -35.75 -33.62
C MET A 482 -18.86 -37.18 -33.58
#